data_AF-A0A2H0TIS9-F1
#
_entry.id   AF-A0A2H0TIS9-F1
#
_cell.length_a   1.000
_cell.length_b   1.000
_cell.length_c   1.000
_cell.angle_alpha   90.00
_cell.angle_beta   90.00
_cell.angle_gamma   90.00
#
_symmetry.space_group_name_H-M   'P 1'
#
loop_
_entity.id
_entity.type
_entity.pdbx_description
1 polymer ?
#
loop_
_entity_poly.entity_id
_entity_poly.type
_entity_poly.pdbx_seq_one_letter_code
_entity_poly.pdbx_strand_id
1 'polypeptide(L)'
;MFNVKHPDNTVIRTNTKKRAIEEILDIWLHNQMGRGADGAKPNKRSNYTIKIRLDLSDDTFYTTSNTGNKSLTCGIVLKVLLSFKNGRTKLRVQSLGDAF
;
A
#
# COMPACT_ATOMS: atom_id res chain seq x y z
N MET A 1 -6.41 -1.07 4.65
CA MET A 1 -7.35 0.05 4.77
C MET A 1 -6.66 1.15 5.57
N PHE A 2 -6.56 2.35 4.99
CA PHE A 2 -5.94 3.52 5.61
C PHE A 2 -7.03 4.52 6.03
N ASN A 3 -7.02 4.97 7.28
CA ASN A 3 -7.95 5.97 7.79
C ASN A 3 -7.22 7.31 7.94
N VAL A 4 -7.68 8.34 7.23
CA VAL A 4 -7.00 9.66 7.21
C VAL A 4 -7.07 10.36 8.56
N LYS A 5 -8.19 10.21 9.28
CA LYS A 5 -8.40 10.86 10.58
C LYS A 5 -7.60 10.18 11.69
N HIS A 6 -7.37 8.88 11.56
CA HIS A 6 -6.63 8.06 12.52
C HIS A 6 -5.64 7.14 11.78
N PRO A 7 -4.53 7.68 11.26
CA PRO A 7 -3.58 6.91 10.45
C PRO A 7 -2.93 5.76 11.23
N ASP A 8 -2.82 5.86 12.55
CA ASP A 8 -2.29 4.80 13.41
C ASP A 8 -3.23 3.58 13.53
N ASN A 9 -4.50 3.73 13.14
CA ASN A 9 -5.49 2.64 13.05
C ASN A 9 -5.48 1.96 11.67
N THR A 10 -4.44 2.20 10.86
CA THR A 10 -4.29 1.55 9.56
C THR A 10 -4.20 0.04 9.72
N VAL A 11 -5.06 -0.67 8.98
CA VAL A 11 -5.06 -2.14 8.95
C VAL A 11 -4.39 -2.62 7.67
N ILE A 12 -3.36 -3.45 7.84
CA ILE A 12 -2.60 -4.06 6.76
C ILE A 12 -2.87 -5.56 6.79
N ARG A 13 -3.47 -6.07 5.71
CA ARG A 13 -3.71 -7.50 5.51
C ARG A 13 -2.72 -8.00 4.46
N THR A 14 -2.01 -9.08 4.76
CA THR A 14 -0.97 -9.63 3.89
C THR A 14 -0.80 -11.12 4.17
N ASN A 15 -0.43 -11.87 3.13
CA ASN A 15 0.03 -13.25 3.19
C ASN A 15 1.56 -13.36 3.32
N THR A 16 2.27 -12.22 3.43
CA THR A 16 3.73 -12.16 3.46
C THR A 16 4.27 -11.81 4.85
N LYS A 17 5.50 -12.25 5.14
CA LYS A 17 6.22 -11.94 6.39
C LYS A 17 6.47 -10.44 6.53
N LYS A 18 6.42 -9.93 7.77
CA LYS A 18 6.63 -8.50 8.10
C LYS A 18 7.85 -7.87 7.41
N ARG A 19 9.00 -8.56 7.41
CA ARG A 19 10.25 -8.07 6.78
C ARG A 19 10.10 -7.86 5.27
N ALA A 20 9.45 -8.80 4.59
CA ALA A 20 9.25 -8.72 3.15
C ALA A 20 8.20 -7.66 2.76
N ILE A 21 7.30 -7.25 3.67
CA ILE A 21 6.37 -6.14 3.38
C ILE A 21 7.14 -4.84 3.14
N GLU A 22 8.18 -4.56 3.96
CA GLU A 22 8.96 -3.35 3.83
C GLU A 22 9.62 -3.25 2.45
N GLU A 23 10.27 -4.33 2.03
CA GLU A 23 10.90 -4.47 0.72
C GLU A 23 9.89 -4.33 -0.44
N ILE A 24 8.76 -5.04 -0.36
CA ILE A 24 7.69 -4.97 -1.37
C ILE A 24 7.17 -3.53 -1.54
N LEU A 25 6.94 -2.82 -0.44
CA LEU A 25 6.45 -1.44 -0.49
C LEU A 25 7.51 -0.47 -1.04
N ASP A 26 8.77 -0.69 -0.68
CA ASP A 26 9.90 0.13 -1.14
C ASP A 26 10.12 -0.03 -2.66
N ILE A 27 10.17 -1.27 -3.15
CA ILE A 27 10.27 -1.57 -4.59
C ILE A 27 9.05 -1.03 -5.34
N TRP A 28 7.85 -1.22 -4.80
CA TRP A 28 6.62 -0.71 -5.42
C TRP A 28 6.67 0.81 -5.59
N LEU A 29 7.14 1.56 -4.59
CA LEU A 29 7.29 3.01 -4.65
C LEU A 29 8.32 3.44 -5.70
N HIS A 30 9.45 2.75 -5.78
CA HIS A 30 10.46 3.00 -6.82
C HIS A 30 9.86 2.81 -8.22
N ASN A 31 9.06 1.78 -8.43
CA ASN A 31 8.37 1.52 -9.70
C ASN A 31 7.32 2.58 -10.09
N GLN A 32 6.95 3.49 -9.17
CA GLN A 32 6.06 4.61 -9.50
C GLN A 32 6.82 5.85 -10.00
N MET A 33 8.13 5.94 -9.76
CA MET A 33 8.93 7.06 -10.23
C MET A 33 9.03 7.04 -11.76
N GLY A 34 8.94 8.22 -12.39
CA GLY A 34 9.03 8.34 -13.85
C GLY A 34 7.77 7.94 -14.63
N ARG A 35 6.67 7.52 -13.98
CA ARG A 35 5.40 7.16 -14.65
C ARG A 35 4.60 8.35 -15.23
N GLY A 36 5.17 9.56 -15.20
CA GLY A 36 4.51 10.79 -15.65
C GLY A 36 3.51 11.35 -14.64
N ALA A 37 2.96 12.52 -14.96
CA ALA A 37 1.98 13.20 -14.13
C ALA A 37 0.60 12.53 -14.24
N ASP A 38 -0.09 12.41 -13.11
CA ASP A 38 -1.49 12.02 -13.06
C ASP A 38 -2.36 13.27 -12.88
N GLY A 39 -3.10 13.65 -13.92
CA GLY A 39 -4.01 14.80 -13.92
C GLY A 39 -5.34 14.55 -13.19
N ALA A 40 -5.60 13.32 -12.73
CA ALA A 40 -6.85 12.99 -12.05
C ALA A 40 -6.95 13.65 -10.66
N LYS A 41 -8.17 14.04 -10.29
CA LYS A 41 -8.45 14.58 -8.96
C LYS A 41 -8.47 13.46 -7.91
N PRO A 42 -7.93 13.69 -6.70
CA PRO A 42 -8.03 12.71 -5.63
C PRO A 42 -9.48 12.59 -5.16
N ASN A 43 -9.91 11.36 -4.88
CA ASN A 43 -11.18 11.10 -4.22
C ASN A 43 -11.11 11.59 -2.78
N LYS A 44 -12.08 12.39 -2.33
CA LYS A 44 -12.17 12.80 -0.92
C LYS A 44 -12.88 11.71 -0.11
N ARG A 45 -12.13 10.90 0.62
CA ARG A 45 -12.68 9.84 1.49
C ARG A 45 -12.01 9.85 2.86
N SER A 46 -12.74 9.36 3.87
CA SER A 46 -12.16 9.13 5.21
C SER A 46 -11.32 7.84 5.26
N ASN A 47 -11.70 6.84 4.44
CA ASN A 47 -11.03 5.55 4.37
C ASN A 47 -10.62 5.22 2.94
N TYR A 48 -9.37 4.81 2.76
CA TYR A 48 -8.84 4.34 1.48
C TYR A 48 -8.47 2.86 1.56
N THR A 49 -8.69 2.17 0.44
CA THR A 49 -8.27 0.80 0.22
C THR A 49 -7.32 0.79 -0.97
N ILE A 50 -6.14 0.24 -0.73
CA ILE A 50 -5.10 0.02 -1.73
C ILE A 50 -4.77 -1.46 -1.63
N LYS A 51 -4.82 -2.17 -2.75
CA LYS A 51 -4.36 -3.56 -2.87
C LYS A 51 -3.15 -3.57 -3.78
N ILE A 52 -2.03 -4.06 -3.26
CA ILE A 52 -0.80 -4.28 -4.01
C ILE A 52 -0.62 -5.79 -4.07
N ARG A 53 -0.52 -6.33 -5.28
CA ARG A 53 -0.17 -7.73 -5.56
C ARG A 53 1.15 -7.73 -6.32
N LEU A 54 2.06 -8.58 -5.89
CA LEU A 54 3.27 -8.92 -6.64
C LEU A 54 3.05 -10.32 -7.21
N ASP A 55 3.12 -10.44 -8.52
CA ASP A 55 3.22 -11.73 -9.18
C ASP A 55 4.70 -12.11 -9.28
N LEU A 56 5.06 -13.27 -8.76
CA LEU A 56 6.45 -13.74 -8.72
C LEU A 56 6.85 -14.49 -10.00
N SER A 57 5.90 -14.78 -10.88
CA SER A 57 6.20 -15.45 -12.15
C SER A 57 6.85 -14.52 -13.17
N ASP A 58 6.57 -13.22 -13.08
CA ASP A 58 7.03 -12.18 -14.01
C ASP A 58 7.48 -10.88 -13.31
N ASP A 59 7.66 -10.91 -11.99
CA ASP A 59 8.02 -9.78 -11.12
C ASP A 59 7.14 -8.53 -11.30
N THR A 60 5.87 -8.72 -11.69
CA THR A 60 4.95 -7.62 -11.97
C THR A 60 4.11 -7.21 -10.77
N PHE A 61 4.06 -5.89 -10.52
CA PHE A 61 3.15 -5.30 -9.55
C PHE A 61 1.81 -4.93 -10.15
N TYR A 62 0.75 -5.50 -9.58
CA TYR A 62 -0.64 -5.10 -9.83
C TYR A 62 -1.16 -4.25 -8.68
N THR A 63 -1.80 -3.13 -8.99
CA THR A 63 -2.32 -2.22 -7.96
C THR A 63 -3.73 -1.78 -8.27
N THR A 64 -4.60 -1.90 -7.28
CA THR A 64 -5.94 -1.30 -7.30
C THR A 64 -6.09 -0.36 -6.11
N SER A 65 -6.69 0.80 -6.34
CA SER A 65 -6.93 1.79 -5.28
C SER A 65 -8.22 2.56 -5.50
N ASN A 66 -8.82 3.04 -4.42
CA ASN A 66 -10.00 3.92 -4.47
C ASN A 66 -9.67 5.40 -4.17
N THR A 67 -8.40 5.76 -4.28
CA THR A 67 -7.85 7.10 -4.01
C THR A 67 -8.14 8.11 -5.10
N GLY A 68 -8.53 7.67 -6.29
CA GLY A 68 -8.88 8.53 -7.43
C GLY A 68 -7.68 9.06 -8.21
N ASN A 69 -6.48 9.06 -7.62
CA ASN A 69 -5.24 9.36 -8.33
C ASN A 69 -4.02 8.64 -7.75
N LYS A 70 -2.96 8.56 -8.55
CA LYS A 70 -1.69 7.89 -8.23
C LYS A 70 -0.93 8.63 -7.14
N SER A 71 -0.89 9.97 -7.16
CA SER A 71 -0.16 10.79 -6.18
C SER A 71 -0.64 10.52 -4.75
N LEU A 72 -1.96 10.47 -4.52
CA LEU A 72 -2.51 10.13 -3.20
C LEU A 72 -2.23 8.67 -2.83
N THR A 73 -2.28 7.76 -3.80
CA THR A 73 -1.91 6.35 -3.60
C THR A 73 -0.47 6.24 -3.10
N CYS A 74 0.48 6.87 -3.80
CA CYS A 74 1.90 6.88 -3.43
C CYS A 74 2.11 7.49 -2.04
N GLY A 75 1.49 8.63 -1.75
CA GLY A 75 1.61 9.28 -0.44
C GLY A 75 1.14 8.38 0.72
N ILE A 76 0.03 7.66 0.54
CA ILE A 76 -0.48 6.72 1.54
C ILE A 76 0.48 5.52 1.69
N VAL A 77 0.96 4.95 0.58
CA VAL A 77 1.90 3.82 0.63
C VAL A 77 3.21 4.22 1.30
N LEU A 78 3.76 5.39 0.97
CA LEU A 78 4.94 5.96 1.62
C LEU A 78 4.72 6.15 3.13
N LYS A 79 3.57 6.70 3.52
CA LYS A 79 3.23 6.87 4.95
C LYS A 79 3.21 5.52 5.68
N VAL A 80 2.65 4.49 5.05
CA VAL A 80 2.63 3.13 5.60
C VAL A 80 4.06 2.58 5.76
N LEU A 81 4.90 2.70 4.73
CA LEU A 81 6.30 2.27 4.78
C LEU A 81 7.08 2.97 5.91
N LEU A 82 6.94 4.28 6.05
CA LEU A 82 7.57 5.03 7.14
C LEU A 82 7.07 4.57 8.52
N SER A 83 5.78 4.26 8.67
CA SER A 83 5.25 3.70 9.91
C SER A 83 5.78 2.30 10.20
N PHE A 84 6.16 1.50 9.20
CA PHE A 84 6.86 0.23 9.40
C PHE A 84 8.27 0.46 9.93
N LYS A 85 9.05 1.29 9.23
CA LYS A 85 10.44 1.62 9.59
C LYS A 85 10.56 2.20 11.00
N ASN A 86 9.56 3.00 11.41
CA ASN A 86 9.50 3.63 12.72
C ASN A 86 8.86 2.76 13.83
N GLY A 87 8.44 1.53 13.52
CA GLY A 87 7.82 0.62 14.50
C GLY A 87 6.43 1.02 15.01
N ARG A 88 5.77 2.01 14.40
CA ARG A 88 4.47 2.58 14.85
C ARG A 88 3.24 1.86 14.28
N THR A 89 3.44 0.86 13.44
CA THR A 89 2.33 0.19 12.73
C THR A 89 1.74 -0.95 13.56
N LYS A 90 0.44 -0.86 13.87
CA LYS A 90 -0.35 -2.00 14.34
C LYS A 90 -0.63 -2.95 13.16
N LEU A 91 0.30 -3.87 12.87
CA LEU A 91 0.03 -4.93 11.92
C LEU A 91 -0.98 -5.91 12.49
N ARG A 92 -2.11 -6.06 11.79
CA ARG A 92 -2.97 -7.21 11.92
C ARG A 92 -2.72 -8.11 10.72
N VAL A 93 -1.67 -8.93 10.81
CA VAL A 93 -1.42 -9.99 9.83
C VAL A 93 -2.58 -10.98 9.95
N GLN A 94 -3.46 -10.98 8.95
CA GLN A 94 -4.41 -12.06 8.76
C GLN A 94 -3.85 -12.91 7.64
N SER A 95 -3.54 -14.18 7.94
CA SER A 95 -3.39 -15.21 6.92
C SER A 95 -4.62 -15.13 6.01
N LEU A 96 -4.42 -14.87 4.73
CA LEU A 96 -5.42 -15.21 3.73
C LEU A 96 -5.45 -16.74 3.73
N GLY A 97 -6.39 -17.32 4.48
CA GLY A 97 -6.66 -18.75 4.41
C GLY A 97 -6.83 -19.12 2.94
N ASP A 98 -6.05 -20.11 2.52
CA ASP A 98 -5.98 -20.76 1.21
C ASP A 98 -6.97 -20.22 0.17
N ALA A 99 -6.52 -19.25 -0.63
CA ALA A 99 -7.22 -18.79 -1.82
C ALA A 99 -6.18 -18.43 -2.88
N PHE A 100 -5.66 -19.47 -3.52
CA PHE A 100 -5.17 -19.41 -4.89
C PHE A 100 -6.31 -19.84 -5.81
#